data_AF-G8TUJ9-F1
#
_entry.id   AF-G8TUJ9-F1
#
_cell.length_a   1.000
_cell.length_b   1.000
_cell.length_c   1.000
_cell.angle_alpha   90.00
_cell.angle_beta   90.00
_cell.angle_gamma   90.00
#
_symmetry.space_group_name_H-M   'P 1'
#
loop_
_entity.id
_entity.type
_entity.pdbx_description
1 polymer ?
#
loop_
_entity_poly.entity_id
_entity_poly.type
_entity_poly.pdbx_seq_one_letter_code
_entity_poly.pdbx_strand_id
1 'polypeptide(L)'
;MTFVTEACTEILDVLSLIQQKARHCPLGRGDPDQPDYGWAYSLADDPGHPWKVSSVTAHRWIHDGIVMLWWRENHATRMEWVLEAWRIAGPPVQWRFRGFARLIYPRGATRWQAVRWDPVLMVMDVSPLITMIVN
;
A
#
# COMPACT_ATOMS: atom_id res chain seq x y z
N MET A 1 -26.22 4.28 -7.51
CA MET A 1 -25.22 3.53 -6.75
C MET A 1 -24.60 4.49 -5.75
N THR A 2 -24.51 4.15 -4.45
CA THR A 2 -24.02 5.10 -3.44
C THR A 2 -22.51 5.25 -3.51
N PHE A 3 -21.99 6.46 -3.35
CA PHE A 3 -20.56 6.81 -3.43
C PHE A 3 -19.65 6.03 -2.45
N VAL A 4 -20.19 5.60 -1.30
CA VAL A 4 -19.50 4.68 -0.37
C VAL A 4 -19.24 3.33 -1.05
N THR A 5 -20.18 2.87 -1.86
CA THR A 5 -20.04 1.64 -2.65
C THR A 5 -18.94 1.77 -3.68
N GLU A 6 -18.78 2.90 -4.36
CA GLU A 6 -17.71 3.10 -5.36
C GLU A 6 -16.31 3.05 -4.74
N ALA A 7 -16.09 3.78 -3.64
CA ALA A 7 -14.80 3.75 -2.94
C ALA A 7 -14.50 2.37 -2.33
N CYS A 8 -15.52 1.69 -1.79
CA CYS A 8 -15.37 0.32 -1.32
C CYS A 8 -15.06 -0.63 -2.48
N THR A 9 -15.73 -0.50 -3.64
CA THR A 9 -15.46 -1.32 -4.83
C THR A 9 -14.02 -1.12 -5.33
N GLU A 10 -13.55 0.12 -5.47
CA GLU A 10 -12.17 0.38 -5.89
C GLU A 10 -11.14 -0.22 -4.91
N ILE A 11 -11.35 -0.07 -3.60
CA ILE A 11 -10.48 -0.69 -2.60
C ILE A 11 -10.57 -2.21 -2.67
N LEU A 12 -11.76 -2.79 -2.84
CA LEU A 12 -11.97 -4.23 -2.89
C LEU A 12 -11.36 -4.87 -4.14
N ASP A 13 -11.49 -4.23 -5.31
CA ASP A 13 -10.87 -4.69 -6.56
C ASP A 13 -9.34 -4.72 -6.42
N VAL A 14 -8.78 -3.72 -5.76
CA VAL A 14 -7.36 -3.59 -5.50
C VAL A 14 -6.87 -4.62 -4.50
N LEU A 15 -7.61 -4.80 -3.39
CA LEU A 15 -7.31 -5.83 -2.41
C LEU A 15 -7.39 -7.22 -3.04
N SER A 16 -8.37 -7.46 -3.93
CA SER A 16 -8.48 -8.69 -4.70
C SER A 16 -7.26 -8.91 -5.61
N LEU A 17 -6.82 -7.88 -6.32
CA LEU A 17 -5.61 -7.95 -7.15
C LEU A 17 -4.36 -8.25 -6.31
N ILE A 18 -4.22 -7.60 -5.16
CA ILE A 18 -3.10 -7.81 -4.22
C ILE A 18 -3.13 -9.25 -3.69
N GLN A 19 -4.29 -9.74 -3.25
CA GLN A 19 -4.47 -11.11 -2.76
C GLN A 19 -4.08 -12.18 -3.81
N GLN A 20 -4.30 -11.90 -5.10
CA GLN A 20 -3.95 -12.83 -6.18
C GLN A 20 -2.45 -12.92 -6.47
N LYS A 21 -1.65 -11.96 -6.00
CA LYS A 21 -0.27 -11.79 -6.47
C LYS A 21 0.76 -11.56 -5.36
N ALA A 22 0.31 -11.29 -4.15
CA ALA A 22 1.14 -11.07 -2.98
C ALA A 22 0.71 -12.01 -1.85
N ARG A 23 1.66 -12.45 -1.03
CA ARG A 23 1.38 -13.27 0.15
C ARG A 23 0.93 -12.37 1.31
N HIS A 24 -0.18 -12.71 1.95
CA HIS A 24 -0.60 -12.03 3.17
C HIS A 24 0.32 -12.42 4.32
N CYS A 25 0.89 -11.42 4.99
CA CYS A 25 1.82 -11.56 6.11
C CYS A 25 1.34 -10.65 7.26
N PRO A 26 0.36 -11.11 8.07
CA PRO A 26 -0.26 -10.29 9.12
C PRO A 26 0.69 -9.90 10.26
N LEU A 27 1.81 -10.61 10.44
CA LEU A 27 2.86 -10.19 11.39
C LEU A 27 3.87 -9.23 10.76
N GLY A 28 3.57 -8.70 9.57
CA GLY A 28 4.37 -7.72 8.87
C GLY A 28 5.71 -8.30 8.40
N ARG A 29 6.78 -7.51 8.50
CA ARG A 29 8.13 -7.91 8.08
C ARG A 29 8.81 -8.94 8.99
N GLY A 30 8.21 -9.24 10.14
CA GLY A 30 8.66 -10.30 11.05
C GLY A 30 7.94 -11.63 10.83
N ASP A 31 7.00 -11.69 9.88
CA ASP A 31 6.17 -12.86 9.67
C ASP A 31 7.00 -14.06 9.17
N PRO A 32 6.95 -15.22 9.84
CA PRO A 32 7.70 -16.41 9.43
C PRO A 32 7.24 -16.95 8.07
N ASP A 33 6.02 -16.62 7.65
CA ASP A 33 5.44 -17.04 6.39
C ASP A 33 5.79 -16.10 5.22
N GLN A 34 6.76 -15.21 5.36
CA GLN A 34 7.17 -14.36 4.24
C GLN A 34 7.75 -15.17 3.07
N PRO A 35 7.43 -14.81 1.82
CA PRO A 35 8.01 -15.47 0.65
C PRO A 35 9.50 -15.11 0.51
N ASP A 36 10.34 -16.05 0.10
CA ASP A 36 11.78 -15.79 -0.14
C ASP A 36 12.03 -14.88 -1.34
N TYR A 37 11.11 -14.94 -2.30
CA TYR A 37 11.07 -14.11 -3.49
C TYR A 37 9.60 -13.78 -3.80
N GLY A 38 9.28 -12.50 -4.00
CA GLY A 38 7.92 -12.08 -4.35
C GLY A 38 7.36 -10.95 -3.51
N TRP A 39 6.11 -10.58 -3.79
CA TRP A 39 5.37 -9.59 -3.02
C TRP A 39 4.77 -10.20 -1.75
N ALA A 40 4.84 -9.45 -0.66
CA ALA A 40 4.11 -9.69 0.57
C ALA A 40 3.34 -8.43 0.98
N TYR A 41 2.30 -8.58 1.78
CA TYR A 41 1.50 -7.44 2.24
C TYR A 41 0.93 -7.62 3.64
N SER A 42 0.60 -6.49 4.27
CA SER A 42 -0.22 -6.40 5.49
C SER A 42 -1.25 -5.28 5.34
N LEU A 43 -2.35 -5.41 6.07
CA LEU A 43 -3.50 -4.51 6.11
C LEU A 43 -3.53 -3.72 7.43
N ALA A 44 -4.27 -2.61 7.45
CA ALA A 44 -4.43 -1.73 8.60
C ALA A 44 -4.68 -2.43 9.97
N ASP A 45 -5.44 -3.53 9.98
CA ASP A 45 -5.81 -4.26 11.21
C ASP A 45 -4.87 -5.44 11.52
N ASP A 46 -3.87 -5.70 10.68
CA ASP A 46 -2.92 -6.76 10.92
C ASP A 46 -1.97 -6.40 12.08
N PRO A 47 -1.65 -7.34 12.99
CA PRO A 47 -0.82 -7.06 14.18
C PRO A 47 0.56 -6.47 13.88
N GLY A 48 1.16 -6.85 12.75
CA GLY A 48 2.47 -6.36 12.31
C GLY A 48 2.41 -5.18 11.35
N HIS A 49 1.22 -4.63 11.08
CA HIS A 49 1.07 -3.45 10.24
C HIS A 49 1.53 -2.20 10.99
N PRO A 50 2.52 -1.44 10.46
CA PRO A 50 3.16 -0.40 11.24
C PRO A 50 2.45 0.95 11.17
N TRP A 51 1.45 1.12 10.30
CA TRP A 51 0.65 2.35 10.20
C TRP A 51 -0.65 2.26 10.98
N LYS A 52 -1.16 3.42 11.38
CA LYS A 52 -2.41 3.56 12.11
C LYS A 52 -3.25 4.66 11.50
N VAL A 53 -4.51 4.71 11.90
CA VAL A 53 -5.37 5.88 11.68
C VAL A 53 -4.74 7.08 12.38
N SER A 54 -4.36 8.10 11.61
CA SER A 54 -3.65 9.28 12.11
C SER A 54 -4.59 10.41 12.50
N SER A 55 -5.82 10.43 11.96
CA SER A 55 -6.81 11.44 12.29
C SER A 55 -8.23 10.94 12.05
N VAL A 56 -9.10 11.14 13.06
CA VAL A 56 -10.55 10.95 12.95
C VAL A 56 -11.24 12.18 13.55
N THR A 57 -12.01 12.88 12.72
CA THR A 57 -12.84 14.03 13.12
C THR A 57 -14.19 13.95 12.42
N ALA A 58 -15.14 14.79 12.82
CA ALA A 58 -16.44 14.91 12.12
C ALA A 58 -16.30 15.22 10.62
N HIS A 59 -15.18 15.83 10.21
CA HIS A 59 -14.97 16.30 8.85
C HIS A 59 -13.84 15.59 8.09
N ARG A 60 -13.13 14.67 8.73
CA ARG A 60 -11.91 14.09 8.16
C ARG A 60 -11.61 12.74 8.77
N TRP A 61 -11.25 11.78 7.93
CA TRP A 61 -10.66 10.51 8.35
C TRP A 61 -9.41 10.27 7.51
N ILE A 62 -8.27 9.99 8.15
CA ILE A 62 -6.99 9.74 7.48
C ILE A 62 -6.38 8.46 8.03
N HIS A 63 -6.02 7.57 7.13
CA HIS A 63 -5.20 6.42 7.44
C HIS A 63 -3.92 6.48 6.62
N ASP A 64 -2.78 6.57 7.30
CA ASP A 64 -1.47 6.79 6.69
C ASP A 64 -0.88 5.50 6.09
N GLY A 65 -1.75 4.57 5.67
CA GLY A 65 -1.37 3.25 5.15
C GLY A 65 -2.46 2.21 5.38
N ILE A 66 -3.44 2.07 4.48
CA ILE A 66 -4.46 1.02 4.56
C ILE A 66 -3.93 -0.34 4.12
N VAL A 67 -2.91 -0.35 3.26
CA VAL A 67 -2.18 -1.54 2.83
C VAL A 67 -0.70 -1.18 2.73
N MET A 68 0.15 -2.05 3.25
CA MET A 68 1.59 -2.04 3.00
C MET A 68 1.94 -3.23 2.13
N LEU A 69 2.60 -3.00 1.00
CA LEU A 69 3.25 -4.03 0.21
C LEU A 69 4.76 -3.92 0.33
N TRP A 70 5.44 -5.06 0.27
CA TRP A 70 6.88 -5.10 0.15
C TRP A 70 7.34 -6.25 -0.76
N TRP A 71 8.37 -5.96 -1.55
CA TRP A 71 9.01 -6.96 -2.42
C TRP A 71 10.20 -7.58 -1.68
N ARG A 72 10.24 -8.91 -1.66
CA ARG A 72 11.39 -9.67 -1.18
C ARG A 72 12.17 -10.28 -2.33
N GLU A 73 13.49 -10.24 -2.16
CA GLU A 73 14.44 -10.92 -3.01
C GLU A 73 15.57 -11.47 -2.12
N ASN A 74 15.78 -12.79 -2.15
CA ASN A 74 16.78 -13.48 -1.33
C ASN A 74 16.65 -13.13 0.16
N HIS A 75 15.41 -13.19 0.67
CA HIS A 75 15.02 -12.83 2.04
C HIS A 75 15.20 -11.36 2.46
N ALA A 76 15.73 -10.50 1.58
CA ALA A 76 15.85 -9.07 1.84
C ALA A 76 14.67 -8.31 1.24
N THR A 77 14.10 -7.37 1.99
CA THR A 77 13.16 -6.39 1.43
C THR A 77 13.92 -5.42 0.53
N ARG A 78 13.45 -5.24 -0.71
CA ARG A 78 14.06 -4.32 -1.70
C ARG A 78 13.22 -3.11 -2.01
N MET A 79 11.92 -3.21 -1.79
CA MET A 79 10.98 -2.16 -2.11
C MET A 79 9.81 -2.22 -1.13
N GLU A 80 9.31 -1.05 -0.79
CA GLU A 80 8.06 -0.91 -0.03
C GLU A 80 7.13 0.03 -0.76
N TRP A 81 5.84 -0.25 -0.60
CA TRP A 81 4.76 0.54 -1.13
C TRP A 81 3.64 0.64 -0.10
N VAL A 82 3.02 1.81 0.00
CA VAL A 82 1.93 2.08 0.96
C VAL A 82 0.80 2.80 0.25
N LEU A 83 -0.43 2.35 0.49
CA LEU A 83 -1.65 3.03 0.07
C LEU A 83 -2.18 3.89 1.22
N GLU A 84 -2.20 5.20 1.07
CA GLU A 84 -2.95 6.07 1.97
C GLU A 84 -4.36 6.28 1.45
N ALA A 85 -5.33 6.35 2.37
CA ALA A 85 -6.69 6.72 2.07
C ALA A 85 -7.16 7.81 3.03
N TRP A 86 -7.79 8.85 2.49
CA TRP A 86 -8.44 9.86 3.31
C TRP A 86 -9.80 10.25 2.78
N ARG A 87 -10.70 10.52 3.73
CA ARG A 87 -12.03 11.03 3.48
C ARG A 87 -12.05 12.52 3.79
N ILE A 88 -12.52 13.32 2.82
CA ILE A 88 -12.80 14.74 2.99
C ILE A 88 -14.30 14.91 3.14
N ALA A 89 -14.76 15.51 4.24
CA ALA A 89 -16.16 15.88 4.40
C ALA A 89 -16.48 17.16 3.63
N GLY A 90 -17.67 17.17 3.05
CA GLY A 90 -18.24 18.23 2.22
C GLY A 90 -19.35 17.61 1.37
N PRO A 91 -20.26 18.38 0.74
CA PRO A 91 -21.14 17.87 -0.30
C PRO A 91 -20.48 18.06 -1.68
N PRO A 92 -20.20 16.98 -2.44
CA PRO A 92 -20.28 15.57 -2.05
C PRO A 92 -19.06 15.13 -1.22
N VAL A 93 -19.28 14.13 -0.33
CA VAL A 93 -18.19 13.52 0.44
C VAL A 93 -17.25 12.85 -0.55
N GLN A 94 -15.94 12.99 -0.37
CA GLN A 94 -14.96 12.42 -1.31
C GLN A 94 -13.92 11.57 -0.58
N TRP A 95 -13.68 10.37 -1.12
CA TRP A 95 -12.50 9.58 -0.82
C TRP A 95 -11.37 9.96 -1.76
N ARG A 96 -10.15 9.91 -1.24
CA ARG A 96 -8.92 10.17 -2.00
C ARG A 96 -7.91 9.12 -1.61
N PHE A 97 -7.16 8.67 -2.59
CA PHE A 97 -6.11 7.68 -2.45
C PHE A 97 -4.78 8.26 -2.92
N ARG A 98 -3.70 7.83 -2.28
CA ARG A 98 -2.34 8.15 -2.71
C ARG A 98 -1.42 6.98 -2.43
N GLY A 99 -0.68 6.57 -3.46
CA GLY A 99 0.37 5.59 -3.30
C GLY A 99 1.70 6.27 -2.96
N PHE A 100 2.47 5.64 -2.09
CA PHE A 100 3.86 6.00 -1.85
C PHE A 100 4.75 4.78 -2.05
N ALA A 101 5.94 4.99 -2.60
CA ALA A 101 6.92 3.93 -2.78
C ALA A 101 8.30 4.37 -2.28
N ARG A 102 9.13 3.40 -1.93
CA ARG A 102 10.56 3.61 -1.70
C ARG A 102 11.36 2.35 -2.01
N LEU A 103 12.63 2.53 -2.34
CA LEU A 103 13.58 1.45 -2.50
C LEU A 103 14.37 1.24 -1.21
N ILE A 104 14.75 -0.01 -0.96
CA ILE A 104 15.55 -0.44 0.18
C ILE A 104 16.86 -1.00 -0.34
N TYR A 105 17.94 -0.27 -0.06
CA TYR A 105 19.30 -0.68 -0.36
C TYR A 105 19.98 -1.22 0.89
N PRO A 106 21.08 -1.99 0.75
CA PRO A 106 21.86 -2.44 1.89
C PRO A 106 22.34 -1.32 2.83
N ARG A 107 22.51 -0.10 2.29
CA ARG A 107 22.97 1.08 3.05
C ARG A 107 21.83 1.90 3.68
N GLY A 108 20.58 1.51 3.45
CA GLY A 108 19.40 2.21 3.96
C GLY A 108 18.29 2.35 2.91
N ALA A 109 17.13 2.81 3.36
CA ALA A 109 15.98 3.07 2.50
C ALA A 109 16.03 4.49 1.90
N THR A 110 15.54 4.63 0.67
CA THR A 110 15.28 5.95 0.08
C THR A 110 14.13 6.64 0.81
N ARG A 111 13.98 7.95 0.56
CA ARG A 111 12.77 8.66 0.99
C ARG A 111 11.55 8.09 0.28
N TRP A 112 10.41 8.15 0.98
CA TRP A 112 9.11 7.91 0.37
C TRP A 112 8.87 8.94 -0.74
N GLN A 113 8.42 8.45 -1.89
CA GLN A 113 8.02 9.28 -3.01
C GLN A 113 6.56 8.98 -3.36
N ALA A 114 5.81 10.03 -3.66
CA ALA A 114 4.45 9.88 -4.14
C ALA A 114 4.49 9.22 -5.53
N VAL A 115 3.77 8.12 -5.67
CA VAL A 115 3.62 7.45 -6.97
C VAL A 115 2.19 7.66 -7.44
N ARG A 116 2.04 7.87 -8.75
CA ARG A 116 0.71 7.91 -9.34
C ARG A 116 0.04 6.57 -9.07
N TRP A 117 -1.11 6.64 -8.43
CA TRP A 117 -1.96 5.48 -8.26
C TRP A 117 -2.53 5.10 -9.62
N ASP A 118 -2.12 3.95 -10.13
CA ASP A 118 -2.69 3.33 -11.31
C ASP A 118 -2.80 1.82 -11.06
N PRO A 119 -4.03 1.30 -10.86
CA PRO A 119 -4.26 -0.10 -10.55
C PRO A 119 -3.87 -1.05 -11.70
N VAL A 120 -3.69 -0.53 -12.93
CA VAL A 120 -3.24 -1.29 -14.09
C VAL A 120 -1.71 -1.32 -14.19
N LEU A 121 -1.02 -0.25 -13.78
CA LEU A 121 0.46 -0.21 -13.71
C LEU A 121 1.05 -1.08 -12.59
N MET A 122 0.21 -1.62 -11.69
CA MET A 122 0.55 -2.75 -10.80
C MET A 122 0.69 -4.09 -11.56
N VAL A 123 1.10 -4.08 -12.84
CA VAL A 123 1.79 -5.25 -13.38
C VAL A 123 3.02 -5.41 -12.50
N MET A 124 3.02 -6.46 -11.67
CA MET A 124 3.99 -6.73 -10.60
C MET A 124 5.38 -7.12 -11.12
N ASP A 125 5.85 -6.36 -12.10
CA ASP A 125 7.23 -6.23 -12.52
C ASP A 125 7.83 -5.07 -11.71
N VAL A 126 8.97 -5.31 -11.07
CA VAL A 126 9.65 -4.31 -10.22
C VAL A 126 10.31 -3.22 -11.09
N SER A 127 10.51 -3.51 -12.38
CA SER A 127 11.27 -2.70 -13.34
C SER A 127 10.68 -1.30 -13.63
N PRO A 128 9.35 -1.12 -13.80
CA PRO A 128 8.76 0.20 -14.05
C PRO A 128 8.78 1.10 -12.80
N LEU A 129 8.58 0.53 -11.62
CA LEU A 129 8.53 1.26 -10.34
C LEU A 129 9.91 1.82 -9.95
N ILE A 130 10.98 1.09 -10.23
CA ILE A 130 12.36 1.61 -10.07
C ILE A 130 12.59 2.82 -10.99
N THR A 131 12.10 2.77 -12.24
CA THR A 131 12.26 3.85 -13.21
C THR A 131 11.49 5.12 -12.81
N MET A 132 10.34 4.98 -12.14
CA MET A 132 9.57 6.10 -11.61
C MET A 132 10.20 6.78 -10.38
N ILE A 133 10.98 6.05 -9.57
CA ILE A 133 11.55 6.57 -8.32
C ILE A 133 12.90 7.28 -8.53
N VAL A 134 13.59 6.94 -9.62
CA VAL A 134 14.96 7.40 -9.91
C VAL A 134 15.00 8.69 -10.75
N ASN A 135 13.86 9.18 -11.25
CA ASN A 135 13.73 10.47 -11.93
C ASN A 135 13.25 11.58 -10.97
#